data_AF-A0A7X6MVL8-F1
#
_entry.id   AF-A0A7X6MVL8-F1
#
_cell.length_a   1.000
_cell.length_b   1.000
_cell.length_c   1.000
_cell.angle_alpha   90.00
_cell.angle_beta   90.00
_cell.angle_gamma   90.00
#
_symmetry.space_group_name_H-M   'P 1'
#
loop_
_entity.id
_entity.type
_entity.pdbx_description
1 polymer ?
#
loop_
_entity_poly.entity_id
_entity_poly.type
_entity_poly.pdbx_seq_one_letter_code
_entity_poly.pdbx_strand_id
1 'polypeptide(L)'
;MVFVDADRVVAVTDARNLVDSMLAGARLGRMTHIVQGREVVAHLVPPAARIIDQDALLAAMATALLRHEAQIIGQRTSRAAGTDTGRLFAWAWRTDARLFTRFLEEFTELLSTTIGRPYSTADAFDLLRSALRDAGLGVVTTQVVDGAPA
;
A
#
# COMPACT_ATOMS: atom_id res chain seq x y z
N MET A 1 6.87 -13.17 8.14
CA MET A 1 7.76 -14.02 7.33
C MET A 1 6.99 -14.42 6.09
N VAL A 2 7.32 -13.84 4.93
CA VAL A 2 6.75 -14.31 3.66
C VAL A 2 7.58 -15.52 3.28
N PHE A 3 6.95 -16.69 3.19
CA PHE A 3 7.61 -17.86 2.62
C PHE A 3 7.80 -17.56 1.14
N VAL A 4 9.05 -17.36 0.73
CA VAL A 4 9.43 -17.37 -0.69
C VAL A 4 9.28 -18.82 -1.12
N ASP A 5 8.13 -19.13 -1.69
CA ASP A 5 7.87 -20.45 -2.26
C ASP A 5 8.67 -20.54 -3.55
N ALA A 6 9.84 -21.17 -3.49
CA ALA A 6 10.72 -21.40 -4.63
C ALA A 6 10.03 -22.21 -5.75
N ASP A 7 8.87 -22.80 -5.46
CA ASP A 7 8.10 -23.66 -6.34
C ASP A 7 7.27 -22.94 -7.42
N ARG A 8 7.28 -21.60 -7.50
CA ARG A 8 6.62 -20.87 -8.59
C ARG A 8 7.49 -19.82 -9.24
N VAL A 9 8.38 -20.31 -10.09
CA VAL A 9 9.08 -19.56 -11.12
C VAL A 9 8.33 -19.71 -12.44
N VAL A 10 7.96 -18.60 -13.07
CA VAL A 10 7.25 -18.56 -14.36
C VAL A 10 8.08 -17.78 -15.36
N ALA A 11 8.35 -18.35 -16.53
CA ALA A 11 9.03 -17.62 -17.59
C ALA A 11 8.17 -16.44 -18.08
N VAL A 12 8.80 -15.32 -18.44
CA VAL A 12 8.10 -14.10 -18.89
C VAL A 12 7.20 -14.36 -20.10
N THR A 13 7.58 -15.32 -20.95
CA THR A 13 6.80 -15.76 -22.12
C THR A 13 5.50 -16.46 -21.71
N ASP A 14 5.52 -17.22 -20.62
CA ASP A 14 4.36 -17.98 -20.12
C ASP A 14 3.51 -17.15 -19.16
N ALA A 15 4.12 -16.14 -18.52
CA ALA A 15 3.47 -15.26 -17.56
C ALA A 15 2.19 -14.66 -18.13
N ARG A 16 2.20 -14.22 -19.39
CA ARG A 16 1.02 -13.64 -20.04
C ARG A 16 -0.17 -14.60 -20.09
N ASN A 17 0.07 -15.88 -20.36
CA ASN A 17 -0.98 -16.89 -20.47
C ASN A 17 -1.44 -17.37 -19.09
N LEU A 18 -0.60 -17.22 -18.06
CA LEU A 18 -0.86 -17.69 -16.71
C LEU A 18 -1.31 -16.60 -15.74
N VAL A 19 -1.46 -15.34 -16.20
CA VAL A 19 -1.79 -14.16 -15.36
C VAL A 19 -2.92 -14.46 -14.38
N ASP A 20 -4.06 -14.98 -14.85
CA ASP A 20 -5.22 -15.21 -13.99
C ASP A 20 -4.94 -16.22 -12.87
N SER A 21 -4.22 -17.30 -13.19
CA SER A 21 -3.82 -18.31 -12.20
C SER A 21 -2.78 -17.79 -11.21
N MET A 22 -1.91 -16.89 -11.65
CA MET A 22 -0.92 -16.24 -10.80
C MET A 22 -1.61 -15.25 -9.85
N LEU A 23 -2.56 -14.45 -10.35
CA LEU A 23 -3.37 -13.54 -9.54
C LEU A 23 -4.23 -14.28 -8.52
N ALA A 24 -4.85 -15.40 -8.92
CA ALA A 24 -5.56 -16.28 -7.99
C ALA A 24 -4.63 -16.81 -6.89
N GLY A 25 -3.40 -17.22 -7.25
CA GLY A 25 -2.37 -17.60 -6.29
C GLY A 25 -1.99 -16.48 -5.32
N ALA A 26 -1.78 -15.27 -5.83
CA ALA A 26 -1.46 -14.09 -5.01
C ALA A 26 -2.57 -13.75 -4.01
N ARG A 27 -3.84 -13.88 -4.42
CA ARG A 27 -4.99 -13.75 -3.50
C ARG A 27 -4.98 -14.79 -2.38
N LEU A 28 -4.44 -15.98 -2.63
CA LEU A 28 -4.27 -17.05 -1.64
C LEU A 28 -2.97 -16.93 -0.82
N GLY A 29 -2.26 -15.80 -0.92
CA GLY A 29 -1.04 -15.56 -0.15
C GLY A 29 0.23 -16.12 -0.78
N ARG A 30 0.20 -16.57 -2.04
CA ARG A 30 1.37 -17.12 -2.75
C ARG A 30 2.12 -16.03 -3.50
N MET A 31 3.45 -16.06 -3.42
CA MET A 31 4.33 -15.25 -4.27
C MET A 31 4.65 -16.01 -5.56
N THR A 32 4.92 -15.31 -6.67
CA THR A 32 5.39 -15.91 -7.92
C THR A 32 6.50 -15.06 -8.51
N HIS A 33 7.62 -15.70 -8.87
CA HIS A 33 8.75 -15.06 -9.52
C HIS A 33 8.59 -15.15 -11.03
N ILE A 34 8.65 -14.02 -11.73
CA ILE A 34 8.65 -13.98 -13.19
C ILE A 34 10.10 -13.84 -13.64
N VAL A 35 10.56 -14.76 -14.49
CA VAL A 35 11.96 -14.83 -14.94
C VAL A 35 12.12 -14.64 -16.43
N GLN A 36 13.24 -14.06 -16.83
CA GLN A 36 13.69 -14.04 -18.22
C GLN A 36 15.09 -14.66 -18.29
N GLY A 37 15.19 -15.84 -18.92
CA GLY A 37 16.42 -16.63 -18.88
C GLY A 37 16.75 -17.12 -17.47
N ARG A 38 17.78 -16.55 -16.83
CA ARG A 38 18.21 -16.88 -15.45
C ARG A 38 17.95 -15.76 -14.45
N GLU A 39 17.34 -14.66 -14.88
CA GLU A 39 17.13 -13.48 -14.06
C GLU A 39 15.67 -13.35 -13.65
N VAL A 40 15.43 -13.01 -12.38
CA VAL A 40 14.10 -12.62 -11.91
C VAL A 40 13.83 -11.18 -12.33
N VAL A 41 12.87 -11.00 -13.23
CA VAL A 41 12.51 -9.68 -13.77
C VAL A 41 11.33 -9.04 -13.07
N ALA A 42 10.48 -9.82 -12.39
CA ALA A 42 9.38 -9.31 -11.59
C ALA A 42 8.95 -10.28 -10.49
N HIS A 43 8.24 -9.74 -9.50
CA HIS A 43 7.59 -10.49 -8.43
C HIS A 43 6.11 -10.19 -8.45
N LEU A 44 5.27 -11.22 -8.52
CA LEU A 44 3.87 -11.10 -8.17
C LEU A 44 3.70 -11.50 -6.71
N VAL A 45 3.26 -10.57 -5.89
CA VAL A 45 3.14 -10.76 -4.44
C VAL A 45 1.67 -10.65 -4.00
N PRO A 46 1.30 -11.28 -2.87
CA PRO A 46 0.02 -11.03 -2.24
C PRO A 46 -0.18 -9.54 -1.94
N PRO A 47 -1.41 -9.00 -2.05
CA PRO A 47 -1.67 -7.58 -1.79
C PRO A 47 -1.30 -7.11 -0.39
N ALA A 48 -1.37 -8.00 0.60
CA ALA A 48 -0.99 -7.76 1.99
C ALA A 48 0.42 -8.27 2.33
N ALA A 49 1.22 -8.63 1.32
CA ALA A 49 2.59 -9.06 1.57
C ALA A 49 3.43 -7.86 2.00
N ARG A 50 4.16 -8.06 3.09
CA ARG A 50 5.17 -7.11 3.54
C ARG A 50 6.44 -7.31 2.72
N ILE A 51 6.68 -6.43 1.76
CA ILE A 51 7.84 -6.49 0.84
C ILE A 51 9.10 -5.98 1.54
N ILE A 52 8.99 -4.92 2.35
CA ILE A 52 10.11 -4.39 3.14
C ILE A 52 10.07 -5.04 4.53
N ASP A 53 10.91 -6.03 4.75
CA ASP A 53 10.97 -6.84 5.96
C ASP A 53 11.79 -6.19 7.09
N GLN A 54 12.72 -5.29 6.76
CA GLN A 54 13.47 -4.51 7.74
C GLN A 54 12.62 -3.37 8.32
N ASP A 55 12.19 -3.50 9.57
CA ASP A 55 11.37 -2.50 10.29
C ASP A 55 11.99 -1.10 10.25
N ALA A 56 13.30 -0.99 10.49
CA ALA A 56 13.99 0.29 10.51
C ALA A 56 14.00 0.99 9.14
N LEU A 57 14.20 0.22 8.06
CA LEU A 57 14.17 0.75 6.70
C LEU A 57 12.76 1.20 6.31
N LEU A 58 11.76 0.37 6.61
CA LEU A 58 10.36 0.69 6.35
C LEU A 58 9.95 1.98 7.09
N ALA A 59 10.32 2.10 8.37
CA ALA A 59 10.06 3.31 9.15
C ALA A 59 10.74 4.51 8.51
N ALA A 60 12.04 4.45 8.20
CA ALA A 60 12.77 5.57 7.60
C ALA A 60 12.17 6.04 6.26
N MET A 61 11.75 5.10 5.40
CA MET A 61 11.10 5.43 4.12
C MET A 61 9.73 6.08 4.33
N ALA A 62 8.92 5.53 5.24
CA ALA A 62 7.62 6.10 5.59
C ALA A 62 7.77 7.50 6.19
N THR A 63 8.65 7.67 7.18
CA THR A 63 8.99 8.98 7.78
C THR A 63 9.38 10.01 6.74
N ALA A 64 10.23 9.63 5.78
CA ALA A 64 10.67 10.55 4.72
C ALA A 64 9.49 11.02 3.84
N LEU A 65 8.62 10.10 3.43
CA LEU A 65 7.41 10.43 2.66
C LEU A 65 6.45 11.32 3.48
N LEU A 66 6.15 10.93 4.72
CA LEU A 66 5.23 11.66 5.60
C LEU A 66 5.74 13.06 5.94
N ARG A 67 7.06 13.21 6.13
CA ARG A 67 7.68 14.52 6.36
C ARG A 67 7.57 15.41 5.13
N HIS A 68 7.82 14.87 3.94
CA HIS A 68 7.66 15.61 2.70
C HIS A 68 6.21 16.06 2.50
N GLU A 69 5.24 15.17 2.75
CA GLU A 69 3.81 15.49 2.69
C GLU A 69 3.43 16.61 3.69
N ALA A 70 3.91 16.53 4.93
CA ALA A 70 3.67 17.56 5.94
C ALA A 70 4.23 18.93 5.51
N GLN A 71 5.37 18.96 4.82
CA GLN A 71 5.94 20.20 4.27
C GLN A 71 5.07 20.79 3.16
N ILE A 72 4.58 19.96 2.22
CA ILE A 72 3.67 20.39 1.15
C ILE A 72 2.40 21.01 1.77
N ILE A 73 1.78 20.33 2.72
CA ILE A 73 0.58 20.83 3.40
C ILE A 73 0.89 22.10 4.19
N GLY A 74 2.02 22.17 4.88
CA GLY A 74 2.45 23.35 5.65
C GLY A 74 2.73 24.58 4.79
N GLN A 75 3.26 24.39 3.58
CA GLN A 75 3.42 25.44 2.58
C GLN A 75 2.08 25.85 1.93
N ARG A 76 0.96 25.22 2.31
CA ARG A 76 -0.40 25.43 1.79
C ARG A 76 -0.51 25.19 0.29
N THR A 77 0.39 24.39 -0.29
CA THR A 77 0.33 23.99 -1.69
C THR A 77 -0.70 22.86 -1.90
N SER A 78 -1.09 22.18 -0.84
CA SER A 78 -2.22 21.25 -0.81
C SER A 78 -3.05 21.37 0.47
N ARG A 79 -4.33 21.01 0.39
CA ARG A 79 -5.24 20.86 1.55
C ARG A 79 -5.56 19.40 1.89
N ALA A 80 -4.94 18.46 1.19
CA ALA A 80 -5.11 17.02 1.38
C ALA A 80 -3.78 16.31 1.15
N ALA A 81 -3.65 15.11 1.71
CA ALA A 81 -2.50 14.26 1.43
C ALA A 81 -2.48 13.82 -0.04
N GLY A 82 -1.28 13.66 -0.58
CA GLY A 82 -1.04 13.14 -1.91
C GLY A 82 -1.36 11.65 -2.06
N THR A 83 -1.44 11.22 -3.31
CA THR A 83 -1.77 9.84 -3.70
C THR A 83 -0.84 8.80 -3.09
N ASP A 84 0.47 9.07 -3.06
CA ASP A 84 1.45 8.12 -2.55
C ASP A 84 1.34 7.93 -1.04
N THR A 85 1.07 9.01 -0.30
CA THR A 85 0.74 8.95 1.13
C THR A 85 -0.54 8.14 1.35
N GLY A 86 -1.58 8.38 0.57
CA GLY A 86 -2.81 7.56 0.60
C GLY A 86 -2.55 6.07 0.36
N ARG A 87 -1.70 5.74 -0.62
CA ARG A 87 -1.30 4.35 -0.94
C ARG A 87 -0.52 3.70 0.20
N LEU A 88 0.41 4.42 0.83
CA LEU A 88 1.16 3.94 1.99
C LEU A 88 0.20 3.55 3.13
N PHE A 89 -0.70 4.46 3.50
CA PHE A 89 -1.67 4.19 4.57
C PHE A 89 -2.65 3.09 4.18
N ALA A 90 -3.10 3.04 2.92
CA ALA A 90 -3.99 1.98 2.47
C ALA A 90 -3.33 0.60 2.48
N TRP A 91 -2.06 0.52 2.10
CA TRP A 91 -1.27 -0.68 2.23
C TRP A 91 -1.06 -1.07 3.70
N ALA A 92 -0.71 -0.13 4.57
CA ALA A 92 -0.51 -0.38 6.00
C ALA A 92 -1.80 -0.92 6.64
N TRP A 93 -2.96 -0.34 6.35
CA TRP A 93 -4.26 -0.82 6.82
C TRP A 93 -4.54 -2.28 6.43
N ARG A 94 -4.24 -2.65 5.17
CA ARG A 94 -4.47 -4.01 4.66
C ARG A 94 -3.46 -5.04 5.17
N THR A 95 -2.28 -4.58 5.62
CA THR A 95 -1.15 -5.45 5.99
C THR A 95 -1.04 -5.63 7.50
N ASP A 96 -1.08 -4.52 8.26
CA ASP A 96 -0.93 -4.50 9.71
C ASP A 96 -1.56 -3.21 10.29
N ALA A 97 -2.70 -3.37 10.98
CA ALA A 97 -3.39 -2.24 11.61
C ALA A 97 -2.52 -1.48 12.63
N ARG A 98 -1.54 -2.14 13.27
CA ARG A 98 -0.61 -1.46 14.20
C ARG A 98 0.39 -0.61 13.44
N LEU A 99 0.81 -1.03 12.25
CA LEU A 99 1.65 -0.23 11.36
C LEU A 99 0.89 1.03 10.89
N PHE A 100 -0.39 0.86 10.53
CA PHE A 100 -1.25 1.99 10.19
C PHE A 100 -1.34 3.02 11.32
N THR A 101 -1.64 2.58 12.55
CA THR A 101 -1.74 3.47 13.71
C THR A 101 -0.43 4.21 13.97
N ARG A 102 0.70 3.50 13.93
CA ARG A 102 2.02 4.12 14.12
C ARG A 102 2.31 5.22 13.09
N PHE A 103 2.05 4.95 11.81
CA PHE A 103 2.24 5.97 10.77
C PHE A 103 1.30 7.16 10.94
N LEU A 104 0.08 6.94 11.44
CA LEU A 104 -0.88 8.02 11.66
C LEU A 104 -0.46 8.91 12.82
N GLU A 105 0.02 8.33 13.91
CA GLU A 105 0.58 9.06 15.06
C GLU A 105 1.80 9.88 14.62
N GLU A 106 2.73 9.26 13.90
CA GLU A 106 3.91 9.93 13.38
C GLU A 106 3.56 11.07 12.42
N PHE A 107 2.62 10.86 11.50
CA PHE A 107 2.18 11.90 10.58
C PHE A 107 1.52 13.08 11.32
N THR A 108 0.75 12.79 12.36
CA THR A 108 0.13 13.81 13.22
C THR A 108 1.19 14.67 13.92
N GLU A 109 2.24 14.05 14.43
CA GLU A 109 3.38 14.74 15.06
C GLU A 109 4.15 15.58 14.02
N LEU A 110 4.45 15.02 12.85
CA LEU A 110 5.13 15.72 11.75
C LEU A 110 4.33 16.92 11.25
N LEU A 111 3.00 16.80 11.11
CA LEU A 111 2.12 17.91 10.78
C LEU A 111 2.18 19.00 11.86
N SER A 112 2.09 18.59 13.12
CA SER A 112 2.07 19.53 14.24
C SER A 112 3.35 20.35 14.32
N THR A 113 4.50 19.67 14.21
CA THR A 113 5.83 20.28 14.27
C THR A 113 6.12 21.14 13.04
N THR A 114 5.80 20.66 11.84
CA THR A 114 6.08 21.38 10.59
C THR A 114 5.26 22.66 10.45
N ILE A 115 4.00 22.62 10.88
CA ILE A 115 3.06 23.76 10.74
C ILE A 115 3.15 24.70 11.94
N GLY A 116 3.71 24.25 13.07
CA GLY A 116 3.83 25.02 14.30
C GLY A 116 2.52 25.18 15.06
N ARG A 117 1.58 24.23 14.91
CA ARG A 117 0.31 24.19 15.65
C ARG A 117 -0.08 22.75 15.97
N PRO A 118 -0.78 22.46 17.06
CA PRO A 118 -1.21 21.09 17.35
C PRO A 118 -2.21 20.60 16.30
N TYR A 119 -1.99 19.37 15.81
CA TYR A 119 -2.97 18.58 15.06
C TYR A 119 -3.46 17.43 15.92
N SER A 120 -4.75 17.15 15.89
CA SER A 120 -5.29 15.89 16.41
C SER A 120 -5.17 14.77 15.37
N THR A 121 -5.27 13.53 15.82
CA THR A 121 -5.37 12.36 14.93
C THR A 121 -6.56 12.47 13.96
N ALA A 122 -7.66 13.08 14.40
CA ALA A 122 -8.84 13.31 13.55
C ALA A 122 -8.52 14.31 12.43
N ASP A 123 -7.82 15.40 12.73
CA ASP A 123 -7.39 16.38 11.73
C ASP A 123 -6.44 15.75 10.70
N ALA A 124 -5.48 14.94 11.16
CA ALA A 124 -4.57 14.22 10.26
C ALA A 124 -5.32 13.21 9.38
N PHE A 125 -6.30 12.50 9.95
CA PHE A 125 -7.12 11.55 9.20
C PHE A 125 -8.02 12.25 8.18
N ASP A 126 -8.56 13.43 8.49
CA ASP A 126 -9.33 14.25 7.55
C ASP A 126 -8.52 14.61 6.31
N LEU A 127 -7.23 14.95 6.48
CA LEU A 127 -6.30 15.22 5.38
C LEU A 127 -6.04 13.98 4.52
N LEU A 128 -6.07 12.78 5.11
CA LEU A 128 -5.85 11.51 4.42
C LEU A 128 -7.09 10.98 3.69
N ARG A 129 -8.29 11.41 4.08
CA ARG A 129 -9.56 10.77 3.68
C ARG A 129 -9.74 10.64 2.17
N SER A 130 -9.42 11.68 1.40
CA SER A 130 -9.53 11.63 -0.07
C SER A 130 -8.50 10.66 -0.66
N ALA A 131 -7.24 10.76 -0.24
CA ALA A 131 -6.16 9.91 -0.72
C ALA A 131 -6.37 8.42 -0.41
N LEU A 132 -6.96 8.12 0.75
CA LEU A 132 -7.36 6.75 1.12
C LEU A 132 -8.45 6.20 0.20
N ARG A 133 -9.45 7.03 -0.13
CA ARG A 133 -10.51 6.66 -1.09
C ARG A 133 -9.94 6.37 -2.46
N ASP A 134 -9.04 7.23 -2.93
CA ASP A 134 -8.37 7.07 -4.23
C ASP A 134 -7.44 5.85 -4.26
N ALA A 135 -6.89 5.47 -3.10
CA ALA A 135 -6.14 4.22 -2.91
C ALA A 135 -7.03 2.97 -2.72
N GLY A 136 -8.34 3.11 -2.91
CA GLY A 136 -9.31 2.01 -2.89
C GLY A 136 -9.73 1.57 -1.48
N LEU A 137 -9.54 2.40 -0.45
CA LEU A 137 -10.18 2.22 0.85
C LEU A 137 -11.44 3.08 0.92
N GLY A 138 -12.60 2.44 0.74
CA GLY A 138 -13.92 3.11 0.81
C GLY A 138 -14.89 2.76 -0.33
N VAL A 139 -14.47 1.95 -1.31
CA VAL A 139 -15.36 1.43 -2.35
C VAL A 139 -15.62 -0.06 -2.07
N VAL A 140 -16.73 -0.37 -1.40
CA VAL A 140 -17.35 -1.69 -1.52
C VAL A 140 -18.12 -1.67 -2.83
N THR A 141 -17.47 -1.99 -3.94
CA THR A 141 -18.20 -2.45 -5.13
C THR A 141 -18.64 -3.87 -4.84
N THR A 142 -19.80 -4.01 -4.18
CA THR A 142 -20.64 -5.18 -4.41
C THR A 142 -20.97 -5.18 -5.90
N GLN A 143 -20.15 -5.86 -6.70
CA GLN A 143 -20.65 -6.38 -7.97
C GLN A 143 -21.71 -7.41 -7.59
N VAL A 144 -22.96 -6.97 -7.59
CA VAL A 144 -24.09 -7.89 -7.74
C VAL A 144 -23.84 -8.58 -9.07
N VAL A 145 -23.42 -9.84 -9.00
CA VAL A 145 -23.48 -10.73 -10.15
C VAL A 145 -24.97 -10.99 -10.36
N ASP A 146 -25.60 -10.18 -11.20
CA ASP A 146 -26.93 -10.49 -11.72
C ASP A 146 -26.81 -11.81 -12.50
N GLY A 147 -27.19 -12.89 -11.82
CA GLY A 147 -27.23 -14.23 -12.34
C GLY A 147 -28.38 -14.41 -13.33
N ALA A 148 -28.00 -14.73 -14.56
CA ALA A 148 -28.58 -15.68 -15.52
C ALA A 148 -30.11 -15.70 -15.78
N PRO A 149 -30.53 -15.69 -17.06
CA PRO A 149 -31.90 -16.05 -17.44
C PRO A 149 -32.14 -17.56 -17.24
N ALA A 150 -33.39 -17.89 -16.91
CA ALA A 150 -33.94 -19.24 -16.80
C ALA A 150 -33.91 -20.02 -18.12
#